data_AF-A0A1F8BXU7-F1
#
_entry.id   AF-A0A1F8BXU7-F1
#
_cell.length_a   1.000
_cell.length_b   1.000
_cell.length_c   1.000
_cell.angle_alpha   90.00
_cell.angle_beta   90.00
_cell.angle_gamma   90.00
#
_symmetry.space_group_name_H-M   'P 1'
#
loop_
_entity.id
_entity.type
_entity.pdbx_description
1 polymer ?
#
loop_
_entity_poly.entity_id
_entity_poly.type
_entity_poly.pdbx_seq_one_letter_code
_entity_poly.pdbx_strand_id
1 'polypeptide(L)'
;MFNKLLSNLPFNPSLITQVSFYAKRLHKEASIRRLGFVLIILTMMVQLFAVFVPAQPTLARDGNDIIEGGFGSKDRAVALCRSNAQDFATILLHFGVTCDGVAAGSIESIRSTDQNNNLFSLGRLPIGPTYNGRATEETEIAISASEDSPYYMRHLSSFDSGAYSTYQVLSVGNIYSVRYYIMFSCGNIVQTGKPTLPEPPPPPPPPPPPKPEECQWKPNIPASDPKCFKPCPVDGKHNIPAYSKQCFEPCPVDGKHNLSASNPNCFEPCPVDGKHNIPANSNKCFEPCPIEGKHNIPNYSDQCFEPCPYNDDIPKTSPKCKPCKAADNITDKLACLLFNKKAANSTQNISNANNTTAKAGDIITYTLIVKNSGQASIKDYVMKENLSDVLEYADVVDLQGGKLNVKKTVAWPATTIKSTEKLIRTIKVKVKNPLPNTPLPCANATVSPCPKSTSFDLIMTNTYHGTTINIKLPSSIIKTTETVTTTILPDTGPGLSLIVGFAFTAIVGYFFARSRLLAKELDIVRTEYVSTGGA
;
A
#
# COMPACT_ATOMS: atom_id res chain seq x y z
N MET A 1 9.77 -58.19 -44.40
CA MET A 1 8.92 -59.35 -44.02
C MET A 1 7.85 -59.62 -45.08
N PHE A 2 7.07 -58.61 -45.48
CA PHE A 2 6.04 -58.72 -46.53
C PHE A 2 6.58 -59.18 -47.90
N ASN A 3 7.69 -58.61 -48.39
CA ASN A 3 8.33 -59.05 -49.66
C ASN A 3 8.78 -60.53 -49.63
N LYS A 4 9.12 -61.06 -48.45
CA LYS A 4 9.56 -62.45 -48.24
C LYS A 4 8.37 -63.43 -48.17
N LEU A 5 7.17 -62.92 -47.85
CA LEU A 5 5.90 -63.63 -47.91
C LEU A 5 5.39 -63.69 -49.35
N LEU A 6 5.47 -62.56 -50.08
CA LEU A 6 5.10 -62.46 -51.51
C LEU A 6 5.94 -63.35 -52.42
N SER A 7 7.25 -63.45 -52.17
CA SER A 7 8.14 -64.28 -52.99
C SER A 7 7.92 -65.79 -52.83
N ASN A 8 7.27 -66.22 -51.74
CA ASN A 8 7.03 -67.63 -51.41
C ASN A 8 5.57 -68.08 -51.63
N LEU A 9 4.69 -67.16 -52.01
CA LEU A 9 3.28 -67.41 -52.25
C LEU A 9 2.99 -68.51 -53.30
N PRO A 10 3.76 -68.63 -54.40
CA PRO A 10 3.58 -69.72 -55.38
C PRO A 10 3.93 -71.11 -54.85
N PHE A 11 4.74 -71.19 -53.79
CA PHE A 11 5.30 -72.44 -53.28
C PHE A 11 4.54 -72.99 -52.06
N ASN A 12 3.58 -72.25 -51.51
CA ASN A 12 2.79 -72.71 -50.37
C ASN A 12 1.40 -72.02 -50.32
N PRO A 13 0.36 -72.61 -50.93
CA PRO A 13 -0.96 -71.97 -51.09
C PRO A 13 -1.71 -71.72 -49.77
N SER A 14 -1.30 -72.38 -48.68
CA SER A 14 -1.85 -72.13 -47.33
C SER A 14 -1.59 -70.70 -46.81
N LEU A 15 -0.62 -69.99 -47.39
CA LEU A 15 -0.29 -68.60 -47.05
C LEU A 15 -1.36 -67.60 -47.49
N ILE A 16 -2.20 -67.94 -48.48
CA ILE A 16 -3.26 -67.04 -48.99
C ILE A 16 -4.38 -66.81 -47.97
N THR A 17 -4.74 -67.86 -47.23
CA THR A 17 -5.69 -67.76 -46.12
C THR A 17 -5.17 -66.85 -45.01
N GLN A 18 -3.86 -66.84 -44.77
CA GLN A 18 -3.23 -65.95 -43.80
C GLN A 18 -3.17 -64.50 -44.30
N VAL A 19 -2.87 -64.27 -45.58
CA VAL A 19 -2.88 -62.94 -46.21
C VAL A 19 -4.29 -62.34 -46.25
N SER A 20 -5.31 -63.14 -46.58
CA SER A 20 -6.74 -62.77 -46.54
C SER A 20 -7.20 -62.38 -45.13
N PHE A 21 -6.80 -63.14 -44.11
CA PHE A 21 -7.06 -62.82 -42.72
C PHE A 21 -6.39 -61.50 -42.31
N TYR A 22 -5.13 -61.28 -42.71
CA TYR A 22 -4.39 -60.06 -42.43
C TYR A 22 -5.01 -58.83 -43.12
N ALA A 23 -5.49 -58.97 -44.36
CA ALA A 23 -6.18 -57.93 -45.12
C ALA A 23 -7.49 -57.48 -44.45
N LYS A 24 -8.32 -58.45 -44.03
CA LYS A 24 -9.59 -58.19 -43.33
C LYS A 24 -9.35 -57.52 -41.97
N ARG A 25 -8.29 -57.90 -41.25
CA ARG A 25 -7.90 -57.29 -39.98
C ARG A 25 -7.38 -55.86 -40.16
N LEU A 26 -6.56 -55.62 -41.19
CA LEU A 26 -6.12 -54.27 -41.58
C LEU A 26 -7.29 -53.33 -41.89
N HIS A 27 -8.34 -53.82 -42.56
CA HIS A 27 -9.55 -53.04 -42.82
C HIS A 27 -10.37 -52.74 -41.57
N LYS A 28 -10.49 -53.70 -40.63
CA LYS A 28 -11.18 -53.47 -39.35
C LYS A 28 -10.44 -52.46 -38.46
N GLU A 29 -9.11 -52.45 -38.50
CA GLU A 29 -8.29 -51.49 -37.73
C GLU A 29 -8.22 -50.09 -38.36
N ALA A 30 -8.64 -49.93 -39.63
CA ALA A 30 -8.64 -48.63 -40.31
C ALA A 30 -9.60 -47.61 -39.66
N SER A 31 -10.70 -48.08 -39.06
CA SER A 31 -11.66 -47.23 -38.33
C SER A 31 -11.04 -46.62 -37.07
N ILE A 32 -10.34 -47.43 -36.28
CA ILE A 32 -9.67 -47.00 -35.05
C ILE A 32 -8.55 -46.00 -35.37
N ARG A 33 -7.83 -46.20 -36.48
CA ARG A 33 -6.76 -45.29 -36.93
C ARG A 33 -7.30 -43.94 -37.41
N ARG A 34 -8.49 -43.90 -38.05
CA ARG A 34 -9.15 -42.64 -38.43
C ARG A 34 -9.63 -41.86 -37.21
N LEU A 35 -10.21 -42.53 -36.22
CA LEU A 35 -10.66 -41.90 -34.98
C LEU A 35 -9.49 -41.28 -34.21
N GLY A 36 -8.36 -42.00 -34.11
CA GLY A 36 -7.14 -41.47 -33.49
C GLY A 36 -6.59 -40.21 -34.18
N PHE A 37 -6.67 -40.15 -35.51
CA PHE A 37 -6.21 -38.98 -36.27
C PHE A 37 -7.08 -37.73 -36.02
N VAL A 38 -8.40 -37.89 -35.90
CA VAL A 38 -9.32 -36.78 -35.59
C VAL A 38 -9.02 -36.18 -34.21
N LEU A 39 -8.75 -37.03 -33.20
CA LEU A 39 -8.42 -36.56 -31.85
C LEU A 39 -7.11 -35.76 -31.81
N ILE A 40 -6.10 -36.16 -32.60
CA ILE A 40 -4.83 -35.44 -32.71
C ILE A 40 -5.02 -34.04 -33.31
N ILE A 41 -5.82 -33.92 -34.38
CA ILE A 41 -6.14 -32.62 -34.99
C ILE A 41 -6.83 -31.70 -33.96
N LEU A 42 -7.78 -32.25 -33.20
CA LEU A 42 -8.54 -31.49 -32.21
C LEU A 42 -7.64 -30.97 -31.08
N THR A 43 -6.69 -31.79 -30.61
CA THR A 43 -5.68 -31.34 -29.63
C THR A 43 -4.75 -30.25 -30.18
N MET A 44 -4.44 -30.28 -31.48
CA MET A 44 -3.57 -29.27 -32.11
C MET A 44 -4.28 -27.91 -32.22
N MET A 45 -5.61 -27.89 -32.45
CA MET A 45 -6.39 -26.65 -32.46
C MET A 45 -6.45 -25.98 -31.08
N VAL A 46 -6.57 -26.77 -30.01
CA VAL A 46 -6.57 -26.25 -28.63
C VAL A 46 -5.22 -25.60 -28.28
N GLN A 47 -4.11 -26.19 -28.74
CA GLN A 47 -2.77 -25.63 -28.52
C GLN A 47 -2.54 -24.32 -29.27
N LEU A 48 -3.14 -24.14 -30.45
CA LEU A 48 -3.03 -22.90 -31.22
C LEU A 48 -3.60 -21.69 -30.46
N PHE A 49 -4.70 -21.89 -29.71
CA PHE A 49 -5.32 -20.83 -28.90
C PHE A 49 -4.45 -20.33 -27.75
N ALA A 50 -3.59 -21.18 -27.17
CA ALA A 50 -2.69 -20.79 -26.08
C ALA A 50 -1.54 -19.87 -26.53
N VAL A 51 -1.21 -19.84 -27.82
CA VAL A 51 -0.11 -19.03 -28.38
C VAL A 51 -0.53 -17.58 -28.67
N PHE A 52 -1.82 -17.31 -28.84
CA PHE A 52 -2.33 -15.97 -29.17
C PHE A 52 -2.63 -15.09 -27.94
N VAL A 53 -2.32 -15.55 -26.72
CA VAL A 53 -2.45 -14.75 -25.49
C VAL A 53 -1.06 -14.30 -25.04
N PRO A 54 -0.69 -13.01 -25.15
CA PRO A 54 0.64 -12.55 -24.79
C PRO A 54 0.88 -12.63 -23.27
N ALA A 55 2.06 -13.11 -22.89
CA ALA A 55 2.55 -13.02 -21.51
C ALA A 55 2.92 -11.57 -21.19
N GLN A 56 2.46 -11.04 -20.05
CA GLN A 56 2.90 -9.73 -19.57
C GLN A 56 4.26 -9.82 -18.88
N PRO A 57 5.18 -8.85 -19.09
CA PRO A 57 6.51 -8.87 -18.49
C PRO A 57 6.45 -8.69 -16.97
N THR A 58 7.31 -9.44 -16.30
CA THR A 58 7.42 -9.60 -14.85
C THR A 58 7.96 -8.35 -14.14
N LEU A 59 7.36 -8.07 -12.98
CA LEU A 59 7.77 -7.14 -11.93
C LEU A 59 9.27 -7.29 -11.58
N ALA A 60 10.13 -6.46 -12.16
CA ALA A 60 11.52 -6.35 -11.72
C ALA A 60 11.59 -5.38 -10.53
N ARG A 61 12.11 -5.84 -9.40
CA ARG A 61 12.25 -5.12 -8.13
C ARG A 61 13.62 -4.43 -8.10
N ASP A 62 13.66 -3.10 -8.16
CA ASP A 62 14.90 -2.31 -8.01
C ASP A 62 14.83 -1.47 -6.72
N GLY A 63 15.93 -1.43 -5.95
CA GLY A 63 16.01 -0.66 -4.70
C GLY A 63 16.09 0.86 -4.92
N ASN A 64 16.30 1.33 -6.15
CA ASN A 64 16.25 2.75 -6.50
C ASN A 64 14.82 3.29 -6.69
N ASP A 65 13.84 2.39 -6.84
CA ASP A 65 12.44 2.74 -7.12
C ASP A 65 11.78 3.42 -5.91
N ILE A 66 11.01 4.49 -6.16
CA ILE A 66 10.19 5.10 -5.11
C ILE A 66 9.11 4.11 -4.63
N ILE A 67 8.48 3.39 -5.56
CA ILE A 67 7.61 2.25 -5.27
C ILE A 67 8.27 0.98 -5.83
N GLU A 68 8.67 0.06 -4.95
CA GLU A 68 9.32 -1.19 -5.34
C GLU A 68 8.43 -1.98 -6.32
N GLY A 69 8.89 -2.15 -7.55
CA GLY A 69 8.15 -2.86 -8.61
C GLY A 69 6.95 -2.08 -9.18
N GLY A 70 6.83 -0.79 -8.84
CA GLY A 70 5.86 0.13 -9.41
C GLY A 70 4.40 -0.19 -9.07
N PHE A 71 3.50 0.21 -9.96
CA PHE A 71 2.07 -0.05 -9.85
C PHE A 71 1.44 -0.32 -11.21
N GLY A 72 0.52 -1.29 -11.27
CA GLY A 72 -0.13 -1.70 -12.52
C GLY A 72 -1.39 -0.90 -12.90
N SER A 73 -1.86 0.02 -12.05
CA SER A 73 -3.08 0.80 -12.32
C SER A 73 -3.09 2.12 -11.54
N LYS A 74 -3.87 3.11 -12.03
CA LYS A 74 -4.09 4.37 -11.31
C LYS A 74 -4.69 4.14 -9.93
N ASP A 75 -5.67 3.25 -9.80
CA ASP A 75 -6.29 2.93 -8.50
C ASP A 75 -5.27 2.37 -7.51
N ARG A 76 -4.30 1.58 -8.00
CA ARG A 76 -3.20 1.10 -7.16
C ARG A 76 -2.28 2.24 -6.73
N ALA A 77 -1.94 3.17 -7.62
CA ALA A 77 -1.16 4.36 -7.28
C ALA A 77 -1.87 5.23 -6.21
N VAL A 78 -3.18 5.43 -6.35
CA VAL A 78 -4.00 6.14 -5.36
C VAL A 78 -4.01 5.41 -4.02
N ALA A 79 -4.17 4.08 -4.03
CA ALA A 79 -4.13 3.27 -2.81
C ALA A 79 -2.77 3.37 -2.10
N LEU A 80 -1.66 3.27 -2.85
CA LEU A 80 -0.30 3.42 -2.33
C LEU A 80 -0.05 4.81 -1.75
N CYS A 81 -0.52 5.86 -2.42
CA CYS A 81 -0.43 7.23 -1.93
C CYS A 81 -1.23 7.40 -0.64
N ARG A 82 -2.49 6.94 -0.61
CA ARG A 82 -3.36 7.09 0.56
C ARG A 82 -2.88 6.29 1.78
N SER A 83 -2.23 5.15 1.56
CA SER A 83 -1.60 4.37 2.64
C SER A 83 -0.19 4.85 3.00
N ASN A 84 0.31 5.90 2.33
CA ASN A 84 1.70 6.37 2.41
C ASN A 84 2.74 5.23 2.34
N ALA A 85 2.52 4.26 1.46
CA ALA A 85 3.43 3.12 1.34
C ALA A 85 4.80 3.60 0.83
N GLN A 86 5.89 3.21 1.50
CA GLN A 86 7.27 3.61 1.16
C GLN A 86 7.46 5.13 1.09
N ASP A 87 6.81 5.88 1.99
CA ASP A 87 6.81 7.35 2.04
C ASP A 87 6.30 8.04 0.76
N PHE A 88 5.54 7.32 -0.07
CA PHE A 88 5.12 7.82 -1.36
C PHE A 88 4.27 9.10 -1.28
N ALA A 89 3.34 9.19 -0.33
CA ALA A 89 2.57 10.42 -0.12
C ALA A 89 3.46 11.56 0.39
N THR A 90 4.38 11.27 1.31
CA THR A 90 5.35 12.24 1.84
C THR A 90 6.20 12.85 0.71
N ILE A 91 6.73 11.99 -0.17
CA ILE A 91 7.56 12.39 -1.32
C ILE A 91 6.72 13.22 -2.30
N LEU A 92 5.53 12.76 -2.67
CA LEU A 92 4.65 13.49 -3.59
C LEU A 92 4.27 14.87 -3.04
N LEU A 93 3.97 14.97 -1.74
CA LEU A 93 3.62 16.24 -1.09
C LEU A 93 4.78 17.24 -1.09
N HIS A 94 6.03 16.79 -1.04
CA HIS A 94 7.20 17.68 -1.19
C HIS A 94 7.16 18.43 -2.53
N PHE A 95 6.70 17.78 -3.60
CA PHE A 95 6.49 18.40 -4.92
C PHE A 95 5.12 19.08 -5.07
N GLY A 96 4.33 19.14 -3.99
CA GLY A 96 2.98 19.70 -3.98
C GLY A 96 1.91 18.81 -4.64
N VAL A 97 2.21 17.54 -4.91
CA VAL A 97 1.25 16.58 -5.50
C VAL A 97 0.49 15.89 -4.37
N THR A 98 -0.85 16.01 -4.39
CA THR A 98 -1.72 15.35 -3.40
C THR A 98 -2.24 14.01 -3.90
N CYS A 99 -2.67 13.11 -3.02
CA CYS A 99 -3.26 11.83 -3.44
C CYS A 99 -4.56 11.98 -4.24
N ASP A 100 -5.29 13.08 -4.05
CA ASP A 100 -6.44 13.40 -4.90
C ASP A 100 -5.99 13.93 -6.27
N GLY A 101 -4.86 14.65 -6.34
CA GLY A 101 -4.18 14.95 -7.61
C GLY A 101 -3.75 13.69 -8.37
N VAL A 102 -3.27 12.66 -7.66
CA VAL A 102 -3.01 11.33 -8.24
C VAL A 102 -4.29 10.69 -8.76
N ALA A 103 -5.39 10.75 -8.00
CA ALA A 103 -6.68 10.20 -8.44
C ALA A 103 -7.25 10.90 -9.67
N ALA A 104 -7.09 12.23 -9.75
CA ALA A 104 -7.49 13.05 -10.87
C ALA A 104 -6.56 12.93 -12.10
N GLY A 105 -5.37 12.34 -11.94
CA GLY A 105 -4.37 12.21 -12.99
C GLY A 105 -4.83 11.40 -14.20
N SER A 106 -4.19 11.68 -15.34
CA SER A 106 -4.43 11.00 -16.63
C SER A 106 -3.26 10.09 -16.99
N ILE A 107 -3.55 8.92 -17.52
CA ILE A 107 -2.53 7.99 -17.98
C ILE A 107 -2.08 8.41 -19.37
N GLU A 108 -0.78 8.58 -19.57
CA GLU A 108 -0.17 8.89 -20.86
C GLU A 108 1.18 8.18 -21.03
N SER A 109 1.78 8.33 -22.20
CA SER A 109 3.09 7.79 -22.53
C SER A 109 4.03 8.95 -22.83
N ILE A 110 5.19 8.96 -22.19
CA ILE A 110 6.26 9.94 -22.44
C ILE A 110 7.52 9.24 -22.93
N ARG A 111 8.37 9.97 -23.65
CA ARG A 111 9.74 9.56 -23.96
C ARG A 111 10.70 10.22 -22.97
N SER A 112 11.80 9.54 -22.66
CA SER A 112 12.89 10.07 -21.82
C SER A 112 13.44 11.42 -22.30
N THR A 113 13.33 11.69 -23.60
CA THR A 113 13.83 12.89 -24.29
C THR A 113 12.75 13.95 -24.57
N ASP A 114 11.50 13.76 -24.12
CA ASP A 114 10.48 14.78 -24.23
C ASP A 114 10.87 16.05 -23.43
N GLN A 115 10.16 17.16 -23.67
CA GLN A 115 10.50 18.48 -23.09
C GLN A 115 11.93 18.95 -23.42
N ASN A 116 12.41 18.66 -24.63
CA ASN A 116 13.78 18.97 -25.08
C ASN A 116 14.86 18.34 -24.19
N ASN A 117 14.69 17.07 -23.80
CA ASN A 117 15.61 16.34 -22.93
C ASN A 117 15.80 17.01 -21.55
N ASN A 118 14.72 17.55 -20.98
CA ASN A 118 14.74 18.29 -19.72
C ASN A 118 13.87 17.63 -18.64
N LEU A 119 13.70 16.30 -18.73
CA LEU A 119 12.95 15.53 -17.75
C LEU A 119 13.90 14.94 -16.70
N PHE A 120 13.58 15.15 -15.43
CA PHE A 120 14.36 14.68 -14.30
C PHE A 120 13.54 13.75 -13.43
N SER A 121 14.03 12.53 -13.20
CA SER A 121 13.43 11.53 -12.34
C SER A 121 14.08 11.54 -10.96
N LEU A 122 13.26 11.42 -9.92
CA LEU A 122 13.71 11.14 -8.56
C LEU A 122 13.97 9.64 -8.39
N GLY A 123 14.98 9.28 -7.60
CA GLY A 123 15.20 7.92 -7.12
C GLY A 123 15.87 7.91 -5.75
N ARG A 124 15.89 6.74 -5.10
CA ARG A 124 16.38 6.56 -3.73
C ARG A 124 17.90 6.54 -3.60
N LEU A 125 18.57 5.96 -4.60
CA LEU A 125 20.01 5.72 -4.53
C LEU A 125 20.75 6.68 -5.48
N PRO A 126 21.96 7.14 -5.09
CA PRO A 126 22.80 7.93 -5.98
C PRO A 126 23.37 7.06 -7.09
N ILE A 127 23.53 7.63 -8.29
CA ILE A 127 24.17 6.94 -9.42
C ILE A 127 25.46 7.61 -9.86
N GLY A 128 25.70 8.85 -9.40
CA GLY A 128 26.87 9.63 -9.75
C GLY A 128 26.70 10.43 -11.04
N PRO A 129 27.77 11.07 -11.54
CA PRO A 129 27.70 12.09 -12.58
C PRO A 129 27.40 11.56 -13.98
N THR A 130 27.62 10.26 -14.23
CA THR A 130 27.36 9.61 -15.51
C THR A 130 26.72 8.23 -15.34
N TYR A 131 25.82 7.86 -16.24
CA TYR A 131 25.19 6.55 -16.32
C TYR A 131 24.94 6.19 -17.79
N ASN A 132 25.22 4.95 -18.20
CA ASN A 132 25.18 4.52 -19.61
C ASN A 132 25.89 5.48 -20.61
N GLY A 133 26.98 6.13 -20.17
CA GLY A 133 27.75 7.09 -20.98
C GLY A 133 27.11 8.47 -21.14
N ARG A 134 26.03 8.76 -20.40
CA ARG A 134 25.30 10.03 -20.42
C ARG A 134 25.45 10.78 -19.11
N ALA A 135 25.48 12.10 -19.15
CA ALA A 135 25.49 12.94 -17.95
C ALA A 135 24.15 12.83 -17.21
N THR A 136 24.20 12.74 -15.89
CA THR A 136 23.00 12.57 -15.04
C THR A 136 22.52 13.90 -14.47
N GLU A 137 23.42 14.88 -14.33
CA GLU A 137 23.20 16.14 -13.62
C GLU A 137 22.54 15.94 -12.24
N GLU A 138 22.91 14.85 -11.57
CA GLU A 138 22.32 14.42 -10.30
C GLU A 138 22.37 15.53 -9.24
N THR A 139 21.23 15.75 -8.59
CA THR A 139 21.05 16.74 -7.52
C THR A 139 20.38 16.08 -6.33
N GLU A 140 20.96 16.30 -5.16
CA GLU A 140 20.41 15.82 -3.89
C GLU A 140 19.19 16.65 -3.48
N ILE A 141 18.12 15.96 -3.07
CA ILE A 141 16.86 16.54 -2.63
C ILE A 141 16.58 16.05 -1.22
N ALA A 142 16.69 16.97 -0.26
CA ALA A 142 16.39 16.72 1.14
C ALA A 142 14.87 16.79 1.37
N ILE A 143 14.27 15.66 1.73
CA ILE A 143 12.86 15.57 2.11
C ILE A 143 12.83 15.17 3.59
N SER A 144 13.01 16.14 4.49
CA SER A 144 13.20 15.91 5.94
C SER A 144 12.07 15.14 6.64
N ALA A 145 10.89 15.05 6.02
CA ALA A 145 9.75 14.30 6.52
C ALA A 145 9.78 12.79 6.13
N SER A 146 10.71 12.37 5.28
CA SER A 146 10.86 10.99 4.80
C SER A 146 12.03 10.29 5.49
N GLU A 147 11.88 9.01 5.84
CA GLU A 147 12.95 8.25 6.53
C GLU A 147 14.16 7.97 5.61
N ASP A 148 13.91 7.86 4.29
CA ASP A 148 14.94 7.57 3.28
C ASP A 148 15.57 8.83 2.65
N SER A 149 15.41 10.00 3.28
CA SER A 149 16.08 11.23 2.83
C SER A 149 17.60 11.12 3.06
N PRO A 150 18.45 11.54 2.10
CA PRO A 150 18.13 12.31 0.90
C PRO A 150 17.79 11.45 -0.34
N TYR A 151 17.07 12.06 -1.28
CA TYR A 151 16.79 11.48 -2.59
C TYR A 151 17.65 12.14 -3.67
N TYR A 152 17.73 11.51 -4.84
CA TYR A 152 18.59 11.98 -5.92
C TYR A 152 17.80 12.15 -7.20
N MET A 153 17.68 13.40 -7.66
CA MET A 153 17.00 13.76 -8.89
C MET A 153 17.99 13.88 -10.04
N ARG A 154 17.71 13.24 -11.17
CA ARG A 154 18.65 13.09 -12.30
C ARG A 154 17.93 13.01 -13.63
N HIS A 155 18.62 13.32 -14.73
CA HIS A 155 18.06 13.25 -16.09
C HIS A 155 17.45 11.88 -16.38
N LEU A 156 16.21 11.84 -16.87
CA LEU A 156 15.53 10.59 -17.20
C LEU A 156 16.19 9.89 -18.39
N SER A 157 16.71 10.66 -19.35
CA SER A 157 17.42 10.11 -20.51
C SER A 157 18.80 9.55 -20.19
N SER A 158 19.34 9.76 -18.98
CA SER A 158 20.60 9.13 -18.59
C SER A 158 20.48 7.60 -18.52
N PHE A 159 19.27 7.08 -18.29
CA PHE A 159 18.98 5.63 -18.22
C PHE A 159 18.93 4.95 -19.60
N ASP A 160 18.90 5.69 -20.69
CA ASP A 160 18.76 5.13 -22.03
C ASP A 160 20.02 4.40 -22.49
N SER A 161 19.85 3.19 -23.05
CA SER A 161 20.89 2.48 -23.80
C SER A 161 20.84 2.77 -25.31
N GLY A 162 19.75 3.37 -25.79
CA GLY A 162 19.50 3.72 -27.20
C GLY A 162 19.18 5.19 -27.39
N ALA A 163 18.42 5.56 -28.42
CA ALA A 163 18.07 6.97 -28.69
C ALA A 163 17.18 7.57 -27.59
N TYR A 164 16.17 6.83 -27.16
CA TYR A 164 15.25 7.18 -26.07
C TYR A 164 14.57 5.93 -25.51
N SER A 165 14.08 6.00 -24.27
CA SER A 165 13.16 5.03 -23.67
C SER A 165 11.75 5.61 -23.59
N THR A 166 10.74 4.74 -23.58
CA THR A 166 9.32 5.15 -23.45
C THR A 166 8.76 4.62 -22.13
N TYR A 167 8.04 5.47 -21.42
CA TYR A 167 7.48 5.16 -20.11
C TYR A 167 5.98 5.44 -20.08
N GLN A 168 5.21 4.49 -19.54
CA GLN A 168 3.84 4.75 -19.15
C GLN A 168 3.85 5.51 -17.82
N VAL A 169 3.16 6.64 -17.80
CA VAL A 169 3.15 7.55 -16.65
C VAL A 169 1.74 7.97 -16.29
N LEU A 170 1.58 8.35 -15.03
CA LEU A 170 0.44 9.11 -14.57
C LEU A 170 0.80 10.59 -14.56
N SER A 171 0.17 11.36 -15.44
CA SER A 171 0.27 12.82 -15.48
C SER A 171 -0.55 13.43 -14.37
N VAL A 172 0.09 14.19 -13.49
CA VAL A 172 -0.53 14.79 -12.31
C VAL A 172 -0.19 16.28 -12.21
N GLY A 173 -1.16 17.08 -11.77
CA GLY A 173 -0.93 18.47 -11.41
C GLY A 173 -0.63 18.60 -9.92
N ASN A 174 0.31 19.48 -9.57
CA ASN A 174 0.51 19.88 -8.18
C ASN A 174 -0.41 21.07 -7.81
N ILE A 175 -0.39 21.48 -6.54
CA ILE A 175 -1.17 22.62 -6.03
C ILE A 175 -0.85 23.97 -6.70
N TYR A 176 0.26 24.05 -7.45
CA TYR A 176 0.70 25.23 -8.19
C TYR A 176 0.44 25.12 -9.71
N SER A 177 -0.36 24.13 -10.14
CA SER A 177 -0.63 23.83 -11.56
C SER A 177 0.60 23.45 -12.39
N VAL A 178 1.69 23.03 -11.74
CA VAL A 178 2.86 22.45 -12.39
C VAL A 178 2.60 20.96 -12.63
N ARG A 179 2.94 20.50 -13.84
CA ARG A 179 2.77 19.10 -14.25
C ARG A 179 3.97 18.26 -13.83
N TYR A 180 3.67 17.16 -13.16
CA TYR A 180 4.59 16.08 -12.83
C TYR A 180 4.11 14.78 -13.47
N TYR A 181 5.03 13.83 -13.63
CA TYR A 181 4.71 12.49 -14.12
C TYR A 181 5.13 11.46 -13.07
N ILE A 182 4.32 10.44 -12.86
CA ILE A 182 4.67 9.31 -11.97
C ILE A 182 4.77 8.06 -12.82
N MET A 183 5.94 7.43 -12.84
CA MET A 183 6.21 6.26 -13.68
C MET A 183 5.51 5.00 -13.14
N PHE A 184 4.81 4.26 -14.01
CA PHE A 184 4.13 3.02 -13.61
C PHE A 184 5.11 1.93 -13.19
N SER A 185 6.29 1.86 -13.81
CA SER A 185 7.26 0.78 -13.58
C SER A 185 7.96 0.84 -12.22
N CYS A 186 8.09 2.03 -11.62
CA CYS A 186 8.94 2.26 -10.44
C CYS A 186 8.36 3.29 -9.45
N GLY A 187 7.24 3.94 -9.77
CA GLY A 187 6.67 5.00 -8.95
C GLY A 187 7.50 6.29 -8.87
N ASN A 188 8.61 6.37 -9.61
CA ASN A 188 9.47 7.56 -9.60
C ASN A 188 8.70 8.77 -10.12
N ILE A 189 8.81 9.88 -9.39
CA ILE A 189 8.29 11.15 -9.83
C ILE A 189 9.29 11.78 -10.80
N VAL A 190 8.76 12.31 -11.90
CA VAL A 190 9.49 13.00 -12.96
C VAL A 190 8.97 14.42 -13.06
N GLN A 191 9.88 15.38 -13.15
CA GLN A 191 9.56 16.79 -13.36
C GLN A 191 10.30 17.35 -14.56
N THR A 192 9.82 18.48 -15.06
CA THR A 192 10.54 19.26 -16.07
C THR A 192 11.47 20.26 -15.38
N GLY A 193 12.76 20.22 -15.71
CA GLY A 193 13.77 21.14 -15.19
C GLY A 193 14.40 20.75 -13.84
N LYS A 194 15.51 21.40 -13.51
CA LYS A 194 16.32 21.15 -12.31
C LYS A 194 15.76 21.90 -11.07
N PRO A 195 15.75 21.29 -9.87
CA PRO A 195 15.36 21.97 -8.61
C PRO A 195 16.26 23.16 -8.25
N THR A 196 15.71 24.25 -7.69
CA THR A 196 16.45 25.47 -7.25
C THR A 196 16.25 25.76 -5.74
N LEU A 197 17.28 26.27 -5.04
CA LEU A 197 17.33 26.53 -3.58
C LEU A 197 17.17 28.06 -3.23
N PRO A 198 16.56 28.47 -2.09
CA PRO A 198 16.35 29.90 -1.71
C PRO A 198 17.36 30.51 -0.69
N GLU A 199 17.60 31.85 -0.70
CA GLU A 199 18.59 32.63 0.11
C GLU A 199 17.99 33.77 1.04
N PRO A 200 18.65 34.24 2.14
CA PRO A 200 18.14 35.26 3.11
C PRO A 200 18.87 36.66 3.19
N PRO A 201 18.28 37.76 3.77
CA PRO A 201 18.80 39.16 3.72
C PRO A 201 19.21 39.87 5.07
N PRO A 202 19.99 41.00 5.07
CA PRO A 202 20.47 41.73 6.29
C PRO A 202 20.02 43.23 6.50
N PRO A 203 20.22 43.87 7.69
CA PRO A 203 19.76 45.25 8.04
C PRO A 203 20.86 46.33 8.39
N PRO A 204 20.53 47.66 8.48
CA PRO A 204 21.50 48.77 8.74
C PRO A 204 21.28 49.65 10.03
N PRO A 205 22.24 50.53 10.44
CA PRO A 205 22.23 51.32 11.70
C PRO A 205 22.15 52.89 11.57
N PRO A 206 21.88 53.67 12.65
CA PRO A 206 21.87 55.15 12.64
C PRO A 206 22.93 55.87 13.53
N PRO A 207 23.23 57.18 13.30
CA PRO A 207 24.17 57.99 14.12
C PRO A 207 23.53 59.18 14.93
N PRO A 208 24.30 59.86 15.83
CA PRO A 208 23.84 60.59 17.02
C PRO A 208 24.03 62.15 17.02
N PRO A 209 23.63 62.89 18.09
CA PRO A 209 23.34 64.34 18.11
C PRO A 209 24.39 65.20 18.87
N PRO A 210 24.30 66.56 18.88
CA PRO A 210 24.84 67.30 20.04
C PRO A 210 24.16 68.63 20.49
N LYS A 211 24.07 68.75 21.83
CA LYS A 211 24.39 69.81 22.84
C LYS A 211 24.00 71.33 22.71
N PRO A 212 23.42 71.94 23.79
CA PRO A 212 23.25 73.40 24.01
C PRO A 212 24.04 73.97 25.22
N GLU A 213 24.08 75.31 25.42
CA GLU A 213 24.28 75.93 26.76
C GLU A 213 23.90 77.42 26.84
N GLU A 214 23.12 77.80 27.86
CA GLU A 214 22.78 79.17 28.33
C GLU A 214 22.28 79.04 29.78
N CYS A 215 21.90 80.14 30.49
CA CYS A 215 21.41 80.09 31.88
C CYS A 215 20.58 78.84 32.09
N GLN A 216 21.00 78.00 33.06
CA GLN A 216 20.67 76.57 33.05
C GLN A 216 19.14 76.31 33.02
N TRP A 217 18.36 77.35 33.30
CA TRP A 217 16.95 77.36 33.53
C TRP A 217 16.14 78.38 32.72
N LYS A 218 16.78 79.37 32.08
CA LYS A 218 16.07 80.35 31.26
C LYS A 218 17.03 81.03 30.28
N PRO A 219 16.96 80.73 28.97
CA PRO A 219 17.86 81.28 27.96
C PRO A 219 17.65 82.79 27.73
N ASN A 220 18.65 83.45 27.15
CA ASN A 220 18.74 84.91 26.96
C ASN A 220 18.66 85.77 28.23
N ILE A 221 18.76 85.16 29.40
CA ILE A 221 19.07 85.88 30.64
C ILE A 221 20.29 85.26 31.28
N PRO A 222 21.18 86.05 31.89
CA PRO A 222 22.34 85.51 32.60
C PRO A 222 21.91 84.59 33.74
N ALA A 223 22.73 83.58 34.07
CA ALA A 223 22.51 82.66 35.20
C ALA A 223 22.42 83.36 36.59
N SER A 224 22.49 84.69 36.61
CA SER A 224 22.50 85.57 37.78
C SER A 224 21.22 86.40 37.98
N ASP A 225 20.16 86.19 37.19
CA ASP A 225 18.89 86.93 37.35
C ASP A 225 18.07 86.45 38.59
N PRO A 226 17.37 87.29 39.38
CA PRO A 226 16.45 86.83 40.44
C PRO A 226 15.20 86.08 39.92
N LYS A 227 14.90 86.17 38.63
CA LYS A 227 14.01 85.28 37.87
C LYS A 227 14.71 83.99 37.40
N CYS A 228 16.03 83.91 37.60
CA CYS A 228 16.84 82.69 37.60
C CYS A 228 16.89 82.12 39.03
N PHE A 229 15.72 81.79 39.56
CA PHE A 229 15.60 80.68 40.49
C PHE A 229 15.77 79.38 39.69
N LYS A 230 16.12 78.26 40.34
CA LYS A 230 15.84 76.95 39.74
C LYS A 230 14.34 76.92 39.51
N PRO A 231 13.86 77.08 38.26
CA PRO A 231 12.47 76.91 37.94
C PRO A 231 12.14 75.54 38.45
N CYS A 232 10.89 75.37 38.79
CA CYS A 232 10.39 74.04 38.80
C CYS A 232 10.91 73.34 37.55
N PRO A 233 11.76 72.30 37.65
CA PRO A 233 12.47 71.72 36.50
C PRO A 233 11.51 70.97 35.56
N VAL A 234 10.23 71.26 35.70
CA VAL A 234 9.04 70.63 35.22
C VAL A 234 8.48 71.48 34.10
N ASP A 235 8.32 70.87 32.94
CA ASP A 235 7.93 71.61 31.74
C ASP A 235 6.57 72.31 31.89
N GLY A 236 6.47 73.56 31.45
CA GLY A 236 5.27 74.39 31.61
C GLY A 236 5.05 75.00 33.02
N LYS A 237 5.83 74.62 34.04
CA LYS A 237 5.80 75.22 35.39
C LYS A 237 7.05 76.05 35.71
N HIS A 238 7.79 76.46 34.68
CA HIS A 238 9.04 77.23 34.81
C HIS A 238 8.88 78.64 35.41
N ASN A 239 7.64 79.08 35.64
CA ASN A 239 7.33 80.36 36.29
C ASN A 239 7.23 80.27 37.82
N ILE A 240 7.30 79.07 38.41
CA ILE A 240 7.29 78.88 39.87
C ILE A 240 8.60 78.27 40.38
N PRO A 241 9.01 78.53 41.65
CA PRO A 241 10.27 78.02 42.19
C PRO A 241 10.26 76.52 42.47
N ALA A 242 11.41 75.85 42.32
CA ALA A 242 11.57 74.40 42.51
C ALA A 242 11.17 73.86 43.90
N TYR A 243 11.11 74.71 44.93
CA TYR A 243 10.70 74.34 46.28
C TYR A 243 9.17 74.45 46.52
N SER A 244 8.38 74.81 45.52
CA SER A 244 6.92 74.91 45.63
C SER A 244 6.28 73.53 45.81
N LYS A 245 5.24 73.40 46.65
CA LYS A 245 4.43 72.16 46.76
C LYS A 245 3.68 71.81 45.47
N GLN A 246 3.53 72.78 44.57
CA GLN A 246 2.96 72.61 43.23
C GLN A 246 4.04 72.32 42.18
N CYS A 247 5.32 72.41 42.58
CA CYS A 247 6.46 72.03 41.77
C CYS A 247 6.75 70.53 41.94
N PHE A 248 6.05 69.75 41.15
CA PHE A 248 6.32 68.34 40.92
C PHE A 248 6.18 68.09 39.44
N GLU A 249 7.01 67.20 38.89
CA GLU A 249 6.82 66.71 37.53
C GLU A 249 5.40 66.14 37.46
N PRO A 250 4.50 66.67 36.59
CA PRO A 250 3.20 66.07 36.41
C PRO A 250 3.43 64.67 35.89
N CYS A 251 2.50 63.78 36.17
CA CYS A 251 2.54 62.47 35.58
C CYS A 251 2.63 62.61 34.05
N PRO A 252 3.64 62.01 33.39
CA PRO A 252 3.79 62.11 31.94
C PRO A 252 2.71 61.32 31.18
N VAL A 253 1.88 60.58 31.91
CA VAL A 253 0.76 59.79 31.39
C VAL A 253 -0.42 60.71 31.07
N ASP A 254 -0.90 60.65 29.83
CA ASP A 254 -2.04 61.42 29.34
C ASP A 254 -3.26 61.26 30.27
N GLY A 255 -3.92 62.38 30.59
CA GLY A 255 -5.06 62.43 31.51
C GLY A 255 -4.73 62.35 33.02
N LYS A 256 -3.46 62.15 33.43
CA LYS A 256 -3.04 62.08 34.85
C LYS A 256 -2.16 63.24 35.32
N HIS A 257 -2.09 64.35 34.56
CA HIS A 257 -1.19 65.49 34.82
C HIS A 257 -1.34 66.20 36.19
N ASN A 258 -2.43 65.95 36.91
CA ASN A 258 -2.65 66.47 38.26
C ASN A 258 -1.92 65.67 39.36
N LEU A 259 -1.41 64.48 39.05
CA LEU A 259 -0.59 63.67 39.95
C LEU A 259 0.89 64.01 39.78
N SER A 260 1.66 63.86 40.85
CA SER A 260 3.13 63.89 40.77
C SER A 260 3.67 62.65 40.06
N ALA A 261 4.78 62.79 39.33
CA ALA A 261 5.50 61.69 38.69
C ALA A 261 5.96 60.62 39.70
N SER A 262 6.17 60.99 40.96
CA SER A 262 6.47 60.06 42.06
C SER A 262 5.23 59.54 42.80
N ASN A 263 4.01 59.86 42.33
CA ASN A 263 2.78 59.31 42.87
C ASN A 263 2.67 57.81 42.49
N PRO A 264 2.33 56.90 43.41
CA PRO A 264 2.18 55.47 43.12
C PRO A 264 1.17 55.14 42.01
N ASN A 265 0.23 56.05 41.72
CA ASN A 265 -0.78 55.90 40.67
C ASN A 265 -0.36 56.54 39.33
N CYS A 266 0.83 57.15 39.27
CA CYS A 266 1.42 57.69 38.06
C CYS A 266 2.19 56.60 37.28
N PHE A 267 1.45 55.85 36.50
CA PHE A 267 1.97 54.86 35.55
C PHE A 267 1.06 54.81 34.33
N GLU A 268 1.65 54.47 33.18
CA GLU A 268 0.90 54.12 31.98
C GLU A 268 0.04 52.90 32.29
N PRO A 269 -1.29 52.97 32.12
CA PRO A 269 -2.16 51.84 32.42
C PRO A 269 -1.85 50.69 31.47
N CYS A 270 -1.96 49.45 31.97
CA CYS A 270 -1.89 48.28 31.11
C CYS A 270 -2.93 48.40 29.98
N PRO A 271 -2.54 48.19 28.70
CA PRO A 271 -3.45 48.29 27.56
C PRO A 271 -4.42 47.10 27.46
N VAL A 272 -4.23 46.07 28.29
CA VAL A 272 -5.09 44.87 28.34
C VAL A 272 -6.42 45.20 29.03
N ASP A 273 -7.52 44.84 28.39
CA ASP A 273 -8.87 45.05 28.90
C ASP A 273 -9.05 44.46 30.32
N GLY A 274 -9.70 45.23 31.19
CA GLY A 274 -9.86 44.89 32.62
C GLY A 274 -8.61 45.01 33.51
N LYS A 275 -7.42 45.36 32.97
CA LYS A 275 -6.17 45.52 33.74
C LYS A 275 -5.64 46.96 33.83
N HIS A 276 -6.43 47.98 33.50
CA HIS A 276 -5.99 49.38 33.51
C HIS A 276 -5.47 49.92 34.86
N ASN A 277 -5.74 49.23 35.97
CA ASN A 277 -5.30 49.60 37.32
C ASN A 277 -3.88 49.12 37.67
N ILE A 278 -3.16 48.44 36.77
CA ILE A 278 -1.76 48.06 36.97
C ILE A 278 -0.84 48.76 35.94
N PRO A 279 0.45 49.00 36.29
CA PRO A 279 1.43 49.55 35.36
C PRO A 279 1.62 48.71 34.10
N ALA A 280 1.78 49.36 32.95
CA ALA A 280 2.08 48.70 31.67
C ALA A 280 3.39 47.88 31.69
N ASN A 281 4.36 48.29 32.51
CA ASN A 281 5.61 47.56 32.74
C ASN A 281 5.52 46.47 33.82
N SER A 282 4.34 46.24 34.40
CA SER A 282 4.14 45.17 35.38
C SER A 282 4.29 43.81 34.73
N ASN A 283 4.96 42.88 35.41
CA ASN A 283 5.00 41.46 35.02
C ASN A 283 3.62 40.77 35.02
N LYS A 284 2.55 41.45 35.48
CA LYS A 284 1.15 41.01 35.42
C LYS A 284 0.36 41.63 34.26
N CYS A 285 0.95 42.58 33.53
CA CYS A 285 0.35 43.22 32.36
C CYS A 285 0.60 42.39 31.10
N PHE A 286 -0.27 41.41 30.90
CA PHE A 286 -0.30 40.55 29.72
C PHE A 286 -1.73 40.07 29.47
N GLU A 287 -2.03 39.73 28.22
CA GLU A 287 -3.26 39.02 27.88
C GLU A 287 -3.21 37.60 28.45
N PRO A 288 -4.19 37.20 29.29
CA PRO A 288 -4.16 35.90 29.93
C PRO A 288 -4.32 34.77 28.92
N CYS A 289 -3.71 33.62 29.19
CA CYS A 289 -3.95 32.42 28.41
C CYS A 289 -5.45 32.09 28.39
N PRO A 290 -6.05 31.83 27.21
CA PRO A 290 -7.48 31.55 27.08
C PRO A 290 -7.88 30.17 27.61
N ILE A 291 -6.91 29.36 28.03
CA ILE A 291 -7.10 27.98 28.47
C ILE A 291 -7.53 27.95 29.93
N GLU A 292 -8.62 27.22 30.18
CA GLU A 292 -9.18 27.03 31.52
C GLU A 292 -8.10 26.52 32.50
N GLY A 293 -8.00 27.17 33.66
CA GLY A 293 -6.98 26.86 34.67
C GLY A 293 -5.58 27.45 34.41
N LYS A 294 -5.33 28.07 33.25
CA LYS A 294 -4.02 28.68 32.90
C LYS A 294 -4.07 30.22 32.79
N HIS A 295 -5.11 30.89 33.27
CA HIS A 295 -5.24 32.37 33.16
C HIS A 295 -4.11 33.20 33.82
N ASN A 296 -3.30 32.58 34.67
CA ASN A 296 -2.17 33.24 35.35
C ASN A 296 -0.89 33.31 34.51
N ILE A 297 -0.86 32.73 33.30
CA ILE A 297 0.27 32.84 32.38
C ILE A 297 -0.10 33.67 31.13
N PRO A 298 0.88 34.32 30.47
CA PRO A 298 0.64 35.03 29.23
C PRO A 298 0.17 34.12 28.10
N ASN A 299 -0.68 34.63 27.20
CA ASN A 299 -1.14 33.89 26.02
C ASN A 299 -0.01 33.49 25.05
N TYR A 300 1.07 34.27 25.00
CA TYR A 300 2.29 33.99 24.23
C TYR A 300 3.27 33.06 24.96
N SER A 301 2.95 32.57 26.17
CA SER A 301 3.80 31.63 26.88
C SER A 301 3.84 30.29 26.16
N ASP A 302 5.01 29.68 26.06
CA ASP A 302 5.18 28.30 25.56
C ASP A 302 4.41 27.26 26.38
N GLN A 303 3.92 27.62 27.57
CA GLN A 303 3.08 26.77 28.43
C GLN A 303 1.58 26.97 28.21
N CYS A 304 1.18 27.97 27.40
CA CYS A 304 -0.21 28.26 27.06
C CYS A 304 -0.69 27.39 25.88
N PHE A 305 -0.85 26.10 26.14
CA PHE A 305 -1.43 25.13 25.19
C PHE A 305 -2.41 24.18 25.86
N GLU A 306 -3.35 23.64 25.08
CA GLU A 306 -4.26 22.58 25.52
C GLU A 306 -3.43 21.32 25.74
N PRO A 307 -3.39 20.74 26.95
CA PRO A 307 -2.55 19.59 27.22
C PRO A 307 -3.03 18.35 26.45
N CYS A 308 -2.09 17.50 26.06
CA CYS A 308 -2.41 16.21 25.48
C CYS A 308 -3.02 15.28 26.55
N PRO A 309 -4.15 14.60 26.28
CA PRO A 309 -4.79 13.68 27.24
C PRO A 309 -3.94 12.47 27.69
N TYR A 310 -2.79 12.25 27.06
CA TYR A 310 -1.88 11.15 27.35
C TYR A 310 -0.51 11.63 27.88
N ASN A 311 -0.28 12.96 27.88
CA ASN A 311 0.93 13.60 28.37
C ASN A 311 0.69 15.11 28.55
N ASP A 312 0.51 15.58 29.77
CA ASP A 312 0.15 16.97 30.05
C ASP A 312 1.25 17.98 29.70
N ASP A 313 2.50 17.52 29.50
CA ASP A 313 3.66 18.36 29.21
C ASP A 313 3.74 18.79 27.73
N ILE A 314 2.89 18.23 26.86
CA ILE A 314 2.89 18.54 25.43
C ILE A 314 1.54 19.07 24.95
N PRO A 315 1.52 19.94 23.93
CA PRO A 315 0.30 20.35 23.27
C PRO A 315 -0.46 19.15 22.71
N LYS A 316 -1.79 19.19 22.79
CA LYS A 316 -2.71 18.24 22.15
C LYS A 316 -2.54 18.19 20.63
N THR A 317 -2.10 19.29 20.02
CA THR A 317 -1.74 19.38 18.59
C THR A 317 -0.38 18.78 18.27
N SER A 318 0.42 18.41 19.27
CA SER A 318 1.72 17.80 19.07
C SER A 318 1.57 16.46 18.34
N PRO A 319 2.37 16.18 17.30
CA PRO A 319 2.44 14.85 16.69
C PRO A 319 2.83 13.75 17.68
N LYS A 320 3.46 14.10 18.81
CA LYS A 320 3.80 13.16 19.89
C LYS A 320 2.58 12.81 20.77
N CYS A 321 1.49 13.57 20.68
CA CYS A 321 0.24 13.29 21.40
C CYS A 321 -0.54 12.14 20.75
N LYS A 322 -0.09 10.92 21.02
CA LYS A 322 -0.65 9.69 20.44
C LYS A 322 -1.09 8.72 21.53
N PRO A 323 -2.22 8.00 21.37
CA PRO A 323 -2.68 7.03 22.36
C PRO A 323 -1.76 5.81 22.49
N CYS A 324 -0.97 5.51 21.47
CA CYS A 324 0.07 4.49 21.44
C CYS A 324 1.08 4.79 20.33
N LYS A 325 2.18 4.04 20.26
CA LYS A 325 3.21 4.20 19.23
C LYS A 325 2.68 3.96 17.80
N ALA A 326 1.74 3.03 17.65
CA ALA A 326 1.20 2.63 16.34
C ALA A 326 0.15 3.61 15.78
N ALA A 327 -0.34 4.56 16.58
CA ALA A 327 -1.36 5.50 16.16
C ALA A 327 -0.75 6.67 15.38
N ASP A 328 -1.41 7.13 14.32
CA ASP A 328 -0.94 8.28 13.55
C ASP A 328 -1.23 9.61 14.25
N ASN A 329 -2.33 9.68 15.00
CA ASN A 329 -2.76 10.87 15.72
C ASN A 329 -3.64 10.51 16.93
N ILE A 330 -4.10 11.53 17.66
CA ILE A 330 -4.92 11.38 18.88
C ILE A 330 -6.24 10.62 18.68
N THR A 331 -6.80 10.65 17.46
CA THR A 331 -8.09 10.02 17.12
C THR A 331 -7.94 8.58 16.65
N ASP A 332 -6.76 8.17 16.20
CA ASP A 332 -6.46 6.84 15.71
C ASP A 332 -6.26 5.83 16.85
N LYS A 333 -7.32 5.62 17.62
CA LYS A 333 -7.32 4.72 18.77
C LYS A 333 -7.33 3.24 18.35
N LEU A 334 -7.83 2.94 17.15
CA LEU A 334 -7.95 1.57 16.66
C LEU A 334 -6.59 0.97 16.28
N ALA A 335 -5.63 1.77 15.82
CA ALA A 335 -4.26 1.30 15.57
C ALA A 335 -3.57 0.74 16.83
N CYS A 336 -4.06 1.08 18.02
CA CYS A 336 -3.57 0.53 19.28
C CYS A 336 -4.07 -0.89 19.58
N LEU A 337 -4.95 -1.45 18.75
CA LEU A 337 -5.45 -2.82 18.92
C LEU A 337 -4.48 -3.84 18.34
N LEU A 338 -4.12 -4.82 19.17
CA LEU A 338 -3.35 -5.97 18.79
C LEU A 338 -4.26 -7.19 18.71
N PHE A 339 -4.24 -7.88 17.58
CA PHE A 339 -5.10 -9.02 17.27
C PHE A 339 -4.32 -10.33 17.38
N ASN A 340 -4.97 -11.36 17.89
CA ASN A 340 -4.41 -12.71 17.90
C ASN A 340 -5.53 -13.75 17.82
N LYS A 341 -5.18 -14.94 17.33
CA LYS A 341 -6.07 -16.07 17.18
C LYS A 341 -5.37 -17.36 17.58
N LYS A 342 -6.10 -18.22 18.28
CA LYS A 342 -5.65 -19.59 18.60
C LYS A 342 -6.78 -20.58 18.33
N ALA A 343 -6.44 -21.84 18.12
CA ALA A 343 -7.41 -22.92 18.02
C ALA A 343 -6.95 -24.12 18.84
N ALA A 344 -7.90 -24.82 19.47
CA ALA A 344 -7.67 -26.06 20.19
C ALA A 344 -8.68 -27.12 19.71
N ASN A 345 -8.25 -28.39 19.70
CA ASN A 345 -9.13 -29.53 19.46
C ASN A 345 -9.38 -30.23 20.80
N SER A 346 -10.55 -29.97 21.38
CA SER A 346 -10.90 -30.47 22.71
C SER A 346 -11.18 -31.98 22.71
N THR A 347 -11.59 -32.55 21.58
CA THR A 347 -11.87 -33.99 21.46
C THR A 347 -10.60 -34.82 21.40
N GLN A 348 -9.52 -34.26 20.85
CA GLN A 348 -8.20 -34.90 20.76
C GLN A 348 -7.19 -34.40 21.82
N ASN A 349 -7.59 -33.54 22.75
CA ASN A 349 -6.70 -32.91 23.74
C ASN A 349 -5.51 -32.15 23.14
N ILE A 350 -5.70 -31.49 21.98
CA ILE A 350 -4.66 -30.70 21.32
C ILE A 350 -4.86 -29.22 21.67
N SER A 351 -3.89 -28.62 22.38
CA SER A 351 -3.95 -27.23 22.82
C SER A 351 -3.71 -26.20 21.69
N ASN A 352 -2.96 -26.58 20.65
CA ASN A 352 -2.77 -25.80 19.44
C ASN A 352 -3.10 -26.65 18.21
N ALA A 353 -4.29 -26.46 17.66
CA ALA A 353 -4.78 -27.21 16.51
C ALA A 353 -4.24 -26.69 15.16
N ASN A 354 -3.47 -25.60 15.13
CA ASN A 354 -2.95 -25.07 13.87
C ASN A 354 -2.02 -26.07 13.17
N ASN A 355 -2.26 -26.32 11.89
CA ASN A 355 -1.61 -27.30 11.03
C ASN A 355 -1.76 -28.77 11.47
N THR A 356 -2.68 -29.06 12.41
CA THR A 356 -3.00 -30.43 12.83
C THR A 356 -4.15 -31.01 12.01
N THR A 357 -4.42 -32.30 12.19
CA THR A 357 -5.52 -33.00 11.51
C THR A 357 -6.67 -33.29 12.48
N ALA A 358 -7.85 -32.72 12.21
CA ALA A 358 -9.07 -33.01 12.96
C ALA A 358 -9.83 -34.20 12.34
N LYS A 359 -10.46 -35.01 13.18
CA LYS A 359 -11.31 -36.13 12.77
C LYS A 359 -12.76 -35.64 12.63
N ALA A 360 -13.55 -36.38 11.84
CA ALA A 360 -14.98 -36.17 11.77
C ALA A 360 -15.60 -36.28 13.17
N GLY A 361 -16.42 -35.30 13.56
CA GLY A 361 -17.05 -35.22 14.89
C GLY A 361 -16.24 -34.47 15.96
N ASP A 362 -15.00 -34.09 15.70
CA ASP A 362 -14.18 -33.33 16.66
C ASP A 362 -14.75 -31.94 16.96
N ILE A 363 -14.50 -31.45 18.19
CA ILE A 363 -14.85 -30.10 18.60
C ILE A 363 -13.62 -29.21 18.54
N ILE A 364 -13.67 -28.21 17.68
CA ILE A 364 -12.65 -27.19 17.54
C ILE A 364 -13.13 -25.92 18.23
N THR A 365 -12.28 -25.39 19.12
CA THR A 365 -12.51 -24.09 19.78
C THR A 365 -11.52 -23.07 19.25
N TYR A 366 -12.01 -22.09 18.50
CA TYR A 366 -11.24 -20.90 18.11
C TYR A 366 -11.36 -19.83 19.20
N THR A 367 -10.24 -19.24 19.59
CA THR A 367 -10.18 -18.12 20.56
C THR A 367 -9.65 -16.88 19.85
N LEU A 368 -10.50 -15.85 19.75
CA LEU A 368 -10.18 -14.54 19.22
C LEU A 368 -9.79 -13.62 20.37
N ILE A 369 -8.69 -12.88 20.19
CA ILE A 369 -8.16 -11.99 21.22
C ILE A 369 -7.91 -10.62 20.59
N VAL A 370 -8.44 -9.58 21.21
CA VAL A 370 -8.16 -8.17 20.90
C VAL A 370 -7.59 -7.53 22.15
N LYS A 371 -6.35 -7.07 22.10
CA LYS A 371 -5.70 -6.34 23.20
C LYS A 371 -5.60 -4.87 22.83
N ASN A 372 -6.14 -3.99 23.66
CA ASN A 372 -5.84 -2.56 23.57
C ASN A 372 -4.47 -2.30 24.20
N SER A 373 -3.50 -1.85 23.42
CA SER A 373 -2.16 -1.47 23.90
C SER A 373 -2.01 0.03 24.17
N GLY A 374 -3.05 0.82 23.86
CA GLY A 374 -3.04 2.27 24.01
C GLY A 374 -3.60 2.77 25.34
N GLN A 375 -3.40 4.05 25.58
CA GLN A 375 -3.81 4.79 26.77
C GLN A 375 -5.30 5.22 26.73
N ALA A 376 -5.91 5.21 25.53
CA ALA A 376 -7.32 5.55 25.35
C ALA A 376 -8.23 4.32 25.39
N SER A 377 -9.43 4.48 25.94
CA SER A 377 -10.49 3.47 25.79
C SER A 377 -11.10 3.53 24.39
N ILE A 378 -11.40 2.36 23.83
CA ILE A 378 -12.07 2.22 22.53
C ILE A 378 -13.52 1.86 22.80
N LYS A 379 -14.43 2.77 22.46
CA LYS A 379 -15.87 2.60 22.64
C LYS A 379 -16.48 1.92 21.43
N ASP A 380 -17.61 1.27 21.65
CA ASP A 380 -18.48 0.69 20.60
C ASP A 380 -17.75 -0.26 19.62
N TYR A 381 -16.73 -0.96 20.09
CA TYR A 381 -15.98 -1.90 19.27
C TYR A 381 -16.82 -3.16 18.98
N VAL A 382 -16.98 -3.47 17.69
CA VAL A 382 -17.72 -4.65 17.21
C VAL A 382 -16.72 -5.66 16.66
N MET A 383 -16.48 -6.73 17.41
CA MET A 383 -15.69 -7.86 16.92
C MET A 383 -16.49 -8.61 15.83
N LYS A 384 -15.81 -8.98 14.75
CA LYS A 384 -16.37 -9.77 13.64
C LYS A 384 -15.40 -10.88 13.24
N GLU A 385 -15.94 -11.99 12.75
CA GLU A 385 -15.14 -13.10 12.23
C GLU A 385 -15.86 -13.80 11.08
N ASN A 386 -15.13 -14.06 9.98
CA ASN A 386 -15.67 -14.80 8.84
C ASN A 386 -15.40 -16.31 9.02
N LEU A 387 -16.46 -17.11 8.97
CA LEU A 387 -16.41 -18.57 9.13
C LEU A 387 -16.78 -19.30 7.82
N SER A 388 -16.68 -18.65 6.66
CA SER A 388 -17.23 -19.19 5.41
C SER A 388 -16.66 -20.55 5.05
N ASP A 389 -15.34 -20.67 5.19
CA ASP A 389 -14.52 -21.84 4.90
C ASP A 389 -14.69 -22.92 6.00
N VAL A 390 -14.57 -22.53 7.27
CA VAL A 390 -14.80 -23.44 8.42
C VAL A 390 -16.16 -24.12 8.33
N LEU A 391 -17.22 -23.39 7.97
CA LEU A 391 -18.58 -23.91 7.90
C LEU A 391 -18.85 -24.81 6.68
N GLU A 392 -17.89 -24.95 5.77
CA GLU A 392 -17.94 -26.01 4.76
C GLU A 392 -17.86 -27.37 5.45
N TYR A 393 -17.01 -27.48 6.47
CA TYR A 393 -16.65 -28.75 7.12
C TYR A 393 -17.15 -28.92 8.54
N ALA A 394 -17.64 -27.87 9.18
CA ALA A 394 -18.08 -27.91 10.55
C ALA A 394 -19.41 -27.18 10.76
N ASP A 395 -20.14 -27.57 11.80
CA ASP A 395 -21.35 -26.91 12.25
C ASP A 395 -21.05 -26.08 13.50
N VAL A 396 -21.70 -24.92 13.62
CA VAL A 396 -21.58 -24.06 14.80
C VAL A 396 -22.18 -24.77 16.01
N VAL A 397 -21.42 -24.81 17.12
CA VAL A 397 -21.90 -25.30 18.41
C VAL A 397 -22.22 -24.12 19.33
N ASP A 398 -21.29 -23.17 19.45
CA ASP A 398 -21.44 -22.02 20.33
C ASP A 398 -20.65 -20.81 19.80
N LEU A 399 -21.27 -19.64 19.81
CA LEU A 399 -20.68 -18.36 19.39
C LEU A 399 -20.50 -17.39 20.56
N GLN A 400 -20.78 -17.79 21.81
CA GLN A 400 -20.75 -16.91 22.99
C GLN A 400 -21.51 -15.57 22.77
N GLY A 401 -22.76 -15.67 22.33
CA GLY A 401 -23.62 -14.50 22.07
C GLY A 401 -23.35 -13.77 20.75
N GLY A 402 -22.43 -14.27 19.91
CA GLY A 402 -22.25 -13.81 18.54
C GLY A 402 -23.42 -14.20 17.64
N LYS A 403 -23.76 -13.35 16.66
CA LYS A 403 -24.81 -13.62 15.67
C LYS A 403 -24.18 -13.87 14.30
N LEU A 404 -24.49 -15.01 13.69
CA LEU A 404 -24.04 -15.38 12.35
C LEU A 404 -24.97 -14.79 11.29
N ASN A 405 -24.41 -14.11 10.29
CA ASN A 405 -25.19 -13.56 9.17
C ASN A 405 -25.20 -14.51 7.95
N VAL A 406 -25.98 -14.14 6.93
CA VAL A 406 -26.09 -14.89 5.66
C VAL A 406 -24.77 -15.04 4.89
N LYS A 407 -23.80 -14.14 5.13
CA LYS A 407 -22.44 -14.20 4.56
C LYS A 407 -21.49 -15.03 5.43
N LYS A 408 -22.01 -15.85 6.36
CA LYS A 408 -21.24 -16.69 7.29
C LYS A 408 -20.23 -15.91 8.14
N THR A 409 -20.49 -14.62 8.38
CA THR A 409 -19.70 -13.77 9.29
C THR A 409 -20.43 -13.65 10.62
N VAL A 410 -19.76 -13.99 11.71
CA VAL A 410 -20.26 -13.76 13.07
C VAL A 410 -19.87 -12.37 13.55
N ALA A 411 -20.78 -11.70 14.26
CA ALA A 411 -20.52 -10.42 14.92
C ALA A 411 -21.05 -10.46 16.37
N TRP A 412 -20.30 -9.85 17.30
CA TRP A 412 -20.70 -9.71 18.70
C TRP A 412 -21.24 -8.30 19.00
N PRO A 413 -22.05 -8.11 20.05
CA PRO A 413 -22.50 -6.78 20.47
C PRO A 413 -21.33 -5.83 20.71
N ALA A 414 -21.57 -4.54 20.42
CA ALA A 414 -20.60 -3.49 20.64
C ALA A 414 -20.17 -3.44 22.11
N THR A 415 -18.86 -3.33 22.35
CA THR A 415 -18.31 -3.27 23.71
C THR A 415 -17.20 -2.23 23.79
N THR A 416 -17.01 -1.68 24.99
CA THR A 416 -15.84 -0.84 25.26
C THR A 416 -14.65 -1.72 25.64
N ILE A 417 -13.48 -1.45 25.06
CA ILE A 417 -12.20 -2.06 25.47
C ILE A 417 -11.40 -0.96 26.16
N LYS A 418 -11.19 -1.08 27.48
CA LYS A 418 -10.43 -0.08 28.23
C LYS A 418 -8.95 -0.11 27.85
N SER A 419 -8.22 0.92 28.24
CA SER A 419 -6.77 0.96 28.08
C SER A 419 -6.12 -0.28 28.70
N THR A 420 -5.14 -0.87 27.99
CA THR A 420 -4.39 -2.09 28.38
C THR A 420 -5.20 -3.40 28.50
N GLU A 421 -6.53 -3.34 28.34
CA GLU A 421 -7.43 -4.47 28.53
C GLU A 421 -7.46 -5.42 27.30
N LYS A 422 -7.92 -6.65 27.53
CA LYS A 422 -8.16 -7.66 26.49
C LYS A 422 -9.63 -8.00 26.40
N LEU A 423 -10.15 -8.03 25.17
CA LEU A 423 -11.43 -8.63 24.84
C LEU A 423 -11.18 -10.02 24.22
N ILE A 424 -11.85 -11.03 24.77
CA ILE A 424 -11.74 -12.42 24.32
C ILE A 424 -13.12 -12.94 23.93
N ARG A 425 -13.18 -13.63 22.80
CA ARG A 425 -14.36 -14.39 22.34
C ARG A 425 -13.96 -15.76 21.86
N THR A 426 -14.78 -16.77 22.15
CA THR A 426 -14.57 -18.11 21.62
C THR A 426 -15.68 -18.53 20.67
N ILE A 427 -15.30 -19.25 19.62
CA ILE A 427 -16.20 -19.91 18.69
C ILE A 427 -15.94 -21.41 18.81
N LYS A 428 -16.98 -22.20 19.08
CA LYS A 428 -16.92 -23.65 19.05
C LYS A 428 -17.64 -24.17 17.83
N VAL A 429 -16.96 -25.01 17.07
CA VAL A 429 -17.52 -25.73 15.92
C VAL A 429 -17.30 -27.23 16.08
N LYS A 430 -18.21 -28.02 15.53
CA LYS A 430 -18.09 -29.48 15.47
C LYS A 430 -17.86 -29.91 14.03
N VAL A 431 -16.77 -30.61 13.78
CA VAL A 431 -16.47 -31.17 12.45
C VAL A 431 -17.59 -32.12 12.04
N LYS A 432 -18.12 -31.95 10.83
CA LYS A 432 -19.21 -32.76 10.29
C LYS A 432 -18.83 -34.24 10.26
N ASN A 433 -19.81 -35.10 10.51
CA ASN A 433 -19.66 -36.55 10.43
C ASN A 433 -20.92 -37.15 9.78
N PRO A 434 -20.84 -37.68 8.54
CA PRO A 434 -19.64 -37.82 7.71
C PRO A 434 -19.11 -36.48 7.16
N LEU A 435 -17.85 -36.46 6.73
CA LEU A 435 -17.28 -35.29 6.04
C LEU A 435 -17.94 -35.10 4.66
N PRO A 436 -18.23 -33.86 4.25
CA PRO A 436 -18.71 -33.56 2.90
C PRO A 436 -17.75 -34.03 1.79
N ASN A 437 -18.27 -34.76 0.80
CA ASN A 437 -17.46 -35.38 -0.27
C ASN A 437 -17.49 -34.61 -1.61
N THR A 438 -18.30 -33.56 -1.76
CA THR A 438 -18.47 -32.81 -3.01
C THR A 438 -18.36 -31.30 -2.78
N PRO A 439 -17.53 -30.56 -3.56
CA PRO A 439 -17.48 -29.10 -3.50
C PRO A 439 -18.84 -28.46 -3.71
N LEU A 440 -19.17 -27.43 -2.90
CA LEU A 440 -20.42 -26.67 -3.02
C LEU A 440 -20.72 -26.17 -4.46
N PRO A 441 -19.72 -25.74 -5.27
CA PRO A 441 -19.96 -25.38 -6.67
C PRO A 441 -20.42 -26.58 -7.51
N CYS A 442 -19.91 -27.78 -7.27
CA CYS A 442 -20.20 -28.95 -8.11
C CYS A 442 -21.50 -29.68 -7.67
N ALA A 443 -22.10 -29.33 -6.53
CA ALA A 443 -23.42 -29.85 -6.13
C ALA A 443 -24.57 -29.24 -6.96
N ASN A 444 -24.36 -28.06 -7.57
CA ASN A 444 -25.36 -27.33 -8.35
C ASN A 444 -24.90 -26.88 -9.76
N ALA A 445 -23.67 -27.22 -10.20
CA ALA A 445 -23.13 -26.75 -11.48
C ALA A 445 -23.42 -27.71 -12.65
N THR A 446 -24.08 -27.19 -13.69
CA THR A 446 -24.24 -27.84 -15.02
C THR A 446 -23.04 -27.63 -15.95
N VAL A 447 -21.91 -27.13 -15.44
CA VAL A 447 -20.71 -26.79 -16.22
C VAL A 447 -19.52 -27.67 -15.84
N SER A 448 -18.92 -28.29 -16.86
CA SER A 448 -17.69 -29.07 -16.80
C SER A 448 -16.63 -28.45 -17.73
N PRO A 449 -15.37 -28.28 -17.30
CA PRO A 449 -14.81 -28.69 -15.99
C PRO A 449 -15.21 -27.76 -14.84
N CYS A 450 -15.33 -28.31 -13.62
CA CYS A 450 -15.69 -27.55 -12.41
C CYS A 450 -14.63 -26.44 -12.20
N PRO A 451 -15.01 -25.16 -11.99
CA PRO A 451 -14.04 -24.10 -11.75
C PRO A 451 -13.23 -24.42 -10.49
N LYS A 452 -11.89 -24.32 -10.56
CA LYS A 452 -11.02 -24.42 -9.38
C LYS A 452 -11.43 -23.32 -8.39
N SER A 453 -12.12 -23.70 -7.32
CA SER A 453 -12.33 -22.84 -6.17
C SER A 453 -11.33 -23.22 -5.09
N THR A 454 -10.87 -22.26 -4.29
CA THR A 454 -10.09 -22.52 -3.07
C THR A 454 -10.92 -23.20 -1.96
N SER A 455 -12.21 -23.42 -2.21
CA SER A 455 -13.15 -24.11 -1.35
C SER A 455 -13.11 -25.63 -1.62
N PHE A 456 -13.30 -26.40 -0.56
CA PHE A 456 -13.20 -27.86 -0.54
C PHE A 456 -11.79 -28.52 -0.64
N ASP A 457 -10.75 -27.93 -0.08
CA ASP A 457 -9.38 -28.48 -0.06
C ASP A 457 -9.08 -29.46 1.10
N LEU A 458 -10.09 -29.81 1.92
CA LEU A 458 -9.96 -30.53 3.20
C LEU A 458 -9.16 -29.79 4.26
N ILE A 459 -9.13 -28.47 4.21
CA ILE A 459 -8.49 -27.62 5.20
C ILE A 459 -9.50 -26.59 5.68
N MET A 460 -9.83 -26.62 6.97
CA MET A 460 -10.54 -25.50 7.60
C MET A 460 -9.55 -24.37 7.83
N THR A 461 -9.55 -23.40 6.93
CA THR A 461 -8.75 -22.18 6.93
C THR A 461 -9.54 -21.04 7.57
N ASN A 462 -8.97 -20.43 8.60
CA ASN A 462 -9.64 -19.34 9.30
C ASN A 462 -8.67 -18.24 9.72
N THR A 463 -8.86 -17.06 9.12
CA THR A 463 -7.94 -15.92 9.24
C THR A 463 -8.57 -14.79 10.04
N TYR A 464 -7.87 -14.33 11.07
CA TYR A 464 -8.25 -13.16 11.87
C TYR A 464 -7.11 -12.14 11.89
N HIS A 465 -7.31 -10.99 11.25
CA HIS A 465 -6.35 -9.87 11.21
C HIS A 465 -4.88 -10.31 10.99
N GLY A 466 -4.64 -11.12 9.96
CA GLY A 466 -3.32 -11.61 9.57
C GLY A 466 -2.87 -12.93 10.24
N THR A 467 -3.56 -13.40 11.28
CA THR A 467 -3.28 -14.74 11.86
C THR A 467 -4.17 -15.80 11.22
N THR A 468 -3.57 -16.69 10.45
CA THR A 468 -4.27 -17.81 9.78
C THR A 468 -4.10 -19.10 10.57
N ILE A 469 -5.23 -19.78 10.82
CA ILE A 469 -5.26 -21.14 11.39
C ILE A 469 -5.76 -22.10 10.31
N ASN A 470 -4.96 -23.13 10.03
CA ASN A 470 -5.30 -24.19 9.08
C ASN A 470 -5.47 -25.50 9.84
N ILE A 471 -6.62 -26.15 9.73
CA ILE A 471 -6.86 -27.47 10.34
C ILE A 471 -7.20 -28.46 9.23
N LYS A 472 -6.34 -29.45 9.04
CA LYS A 472 -6.50 -30.46 7.99
C LYS A 472 -7.59 -31.46 8.38
N LEU A 473 -8.23 -32.05 7.37
CA LEU A 473 -9.21 -33.11 7.53
C LEU A 473 -8.73 -34.36 6.78
N PRO A 474 -9.05 -35.57 7.28
CA PRO A 474 -8.70 -36.80 6.59
C PRO A 474 -9.39 -36.87 5.22
N SER A 475 -8.67 -37.35 4.20
CA SER A 475 -9.26 -37.62 2.89
C SER A 475 -10.17 -38.85 2.94
N SER A 476 -11.32 -38.77 2.29
CA SER A 476 -12.08 -39.96 1.91
C SER A 476 -11.41 -40.61 0.68
N ILE A 477 -11.57 -41.92 0.53
CA ILE A 477 -10.97 -42.73 -0.56
C ILE A 477 -11.37 -42.21 -1.97
N ILE A 478 -12.43 -41.39 -2.05
CA ILE A 478 -12.97 -40.80 -3.28
C ILE A 478 -12.16 -39.57 -3.76
N LYS A 479 -11.38 -38.89 -2.89
CA LYS A 479 -10.66 -37.64 -3.26
C LYS A 479 -9.28 -37.81 -3.89
N THR A 480 -8.69 -38.98 -3.78
CA THR A 480 -7.34 -39.27 -4.30
C THR A 480 -7.23 -39.19 -5.83
N THR A 481 -8.34 -39.29 -6.56
CA THR A 481 -8.36 -39.21 -8.03
C THR A 481 -8.25 -37.79 -8.59
N GLU A 482 -8.58 -36.76 -7.81
CA GLU A 482 -8.55 -35.35 -8.25
C GLU A 482 -7.15 -34.71 -8.09
N THR A 483 -6.37 -35.12 -7.08
CA THR A 483 -5.02 -34.59 -6.84
C THR A 483 -3.97 -35.14 -7.83
N VAL A 484 -4.20 -36.32 -8.41
CA VAL A 484 -3.28 -36.94 -9.38
C VAL A 484 -3.34 -36.24 -10.74
N THR A 485 -4.46 -35.61 -11.10
CA THR A 485 -4.59 -34.86 -12.37
C THR A 485 -3.93 -33.48 -12.33
N THR A 486 -3.71 -32.89 -11.15
CA THR A 486 -3.18 -31.53 -11.01
C THR A 486 -1.67 -31.42 -10.77
N THR A 487 -0.99 -32.52 -10.46
CA THR A 487 0.37 -32.45 -9.87
C THR A 487 1.45 -33.18 -10.68
N ILE A 488 1.08 -33.85 -11.78
CA ILE A 488 1.99 -34.75 -12.54
C ILE A 488 2.07 -34.38 -14.02
N LEU A 489 1.47 -33.27 -14.45
CA LEU A 489 1.70 -32.77 -15.80
C LEU A 489 2.81 -31.71 -15.73
N PRO A 490 4.04 -32.01 -16.14
CA PRO A 490 5.10 -31.01 -16.18
C PRO A 490 4.70 -29.88 -17.15
N ASP A 491 4.90 -28.63 -16.72
CA ASP A 491 4.77 -27.44 -17.56
C ASP A 491 5.82 -27.48 -18.68
N THR A 492 5.49 -28.14 -19.79
CA THR A 492 6.26 -28.00 -21.03
C THR A 492 5.91 -26.62 -21.60
N GLY A 493 6.85 -25.69 -21.58
CA GLY A 493 6.66 -24.37 -22.19
C GLY A 493 6.20 -24.46 -23.66
N PRO A 494 5.55 -23.43 -24.21
CA PRO A 494 4.84 -23.49 -25.50
C PRO A 494 5.71 -24.00 -26.67
N GLY A 495 7.01 -23.72 -26.67
CA GLY A 495 7.93 -24.24 -27.68
C GLY A 495 8.16 -25.75 -27.62
N LEU A 496 8.21 -26.36 -26.43
CA LEU A 496 8.49 -27.78 -26.28
C LEU A 496 7.24 -28.63 -26.57
N SER A 497 6.04 -28.13 -26.22
CA SER A 497 4.77 -28.76 -26.61
C SER A 497 4.57 -28.78 -28.12
N LEU A 498 4.96 -27.72 -28.84
CA LEU A 498 4.88 -27.65 -30.30
C LEU A 498 5.82 -28.64 -30.98
N ILE A 499 7.06 -28.77 -30.49
CA ILE A 499 8.04 -29.72 -31.05
C ILE A 499 7.58 -31.16 -30.82
N VAL A 500 7.14 -31.48 -29.60
CA VAL A 500 6.63 -32.83 -29.26
C VAL A 500 5.36 -33.13 -30.05
N GLY A 501 4.43 -32.17 -30.17
CA GLY A 501 3.20 -32.30 -30.94
C GLY A 501 3.46 -32.51 -32.44
N PHE A 502 4.40 -31.77 -33.02
CA PHE A 502 4.81 -31.93 -34.42
C PHE A 502 5.46 -33.30 -34.66
N ALA A 503 6.40 -33.71 -33.80
CA ALA A 503 7.07 -35.00 -33.91
C ALA A 503 6.06 -36.16 -33.81
N PHE A 504 5.13 -36.10 -32.85
CA PHE A 504 4.09 -37.11 -32.68
C PHE A 504 3.15 -37.17 -33.88
N THR A 505 2.75 -36.02 -34.41
CA THR A 505 1.88 -35.92 -35.60
C THR A 505 2.56 -36.46 -36.84
N ALA A 506 3.85 -36.16 -37.04
CA ALA A 506 4.65 -36.68 -38.15
C ALA A 506 4.79 -38.20 -38.09
N ILE A 507 5.04 -38.76 -36.90
CA ILE A 507 5.13 -40.22 -36.68
C ILE A 507 3.78 -40.89 -36.99
N VAL A 508 2.68 -40.35 -36.46
CA VAL A 508 1.34 -40.90 -36.72
C VAL A 508 0.96 -40.78 -38.20
N GLY A 509 1.24 -39.64 -38.83
CA GLY A 509 1.02 -39.42 -40.26
C GLY A 509 1.80 -40.40 -41.14
N TYR A 510 3.06 -40.67 -40.79
CA TYR A 510 3.90 -41.65 -41.46
C TYR A 510 3.31 -43.07 -41.38
N PHE A 511 2.93 -43.53 -40.18
CA PHE A 511 2.33 -44.86 -40.02
C PHE A 511 0.96 -44.97 -40.69
N PHE A 512 0.16 -43.90 -40.69
CA PHE A 512 -1.09 -43.85 -41.42
C PHE A 512 -0.88 -43.98 -42.93
N ALA A 513 0.01 -43.17 -43.52
CA ALA A 513 0.35 -43.25 -44.94
C ALA A 513 0.92 -44.61 -45.33
N ARG A 514 1.85 -45.14 -44.53
CA ARG A 514 2.47 -46.46 -44.75
C ARG A 514 1.44 -47.59 -44.67
N SER A 515 0.46 -47.48 -43.78
CA SER A 515 -0.62 -48.49 -43.70
C SER A 515 -1.57 -48.47 -44.90
N ARG A 516 -1.87 -47.29 -45.47
CA ARG A 516 -2.66 -47.20 -46.71
C ARG A 516 -1.88 -47.75 -47.90
N LEU A 517 -0.58 -47.53 -47.93
CA LEU A 517 0.30 -48.02 -48.99
C LEU A 517 0.36 -49.55 -48.97
N LEU A 518 0.58 -50.15 -47.80
CA LEU A 518 0.53 -51.61 -47.62
C LEU A 518 -0.84 -52.21 -48.00
N ALA A 519 -1.95 -51.53 -47.68
CA ALA A 519 -3.28 -52.01 -48.06
C ALA A 519 -3.48 -52.02 -49.59
N LYS A 520 -2.97 -50.99 -50.30
CA LYS A 520 -3.01 -50.96 -51.77
C LYS A 520 -2.11 -52.03 -52.40
N GLU A 521 -0.89 -52.21 -51.88
CA GLU A 521 0.02 -53.25 -52.36
C GLU A 521 -0.58 -54.65 -52.20
N LEU A 522 -1.27 -54.91 -51.08
CA LEU A 522 -1.92 -56.19 -50.82
C LEU A 522 -3.12 -56.45 -51.74
N ASP A 523 -3.85 -55.40 -52.11
CA ASP A 523 -4.99 -55.48 -53.03
C ASP A 523 -4.52 -55.76 -54.46
N ILE A 524 -3.45 -55.08 -54.92
CA ILE A 524 -2.82 -55.34 -56.23
C ILE A 524 -2.37 -56.80 -56.33
N VAL A 525 -1.64 -57.29 -55.33
CA VAL A 525 -1.16 -58.69 -55.29
C VAL A 525 -2.33 -59.68 -55.35
N ARG A 526 -3.40 -59.42 -54.60
CA ARG A 526 -4.60 -60.27 -54.63
C ARG A 526 -5.24 -60.29 -56.01
N THR A 527 -5.31 -59.13 -56.66
CA THR A 527 -5.93 -58.99 -57.98
C THR A 527 -5.09 -59.68 -59.05
N GLU A 528 -3.75 -59.54 -59.01
CA GLU A 528 -2.82 -60.22 -59.90
C GLU A 528 -2.84 -61.75 -59.71
N TYR A 529 -2.88 -62.23 -58.47
CA TYR A 529 -2.94 -63.67 -58.15
C TYR A 529 -4.23 -64.32 -58.68
N VAL A 530 -5.37 -63.66 -58.52
CA VAL A 530 -6.67 -64.13 -59.06
C VAL A 530 -6.67 -64.10 -60.59
N SER A 531 -6.03 -63.10 -61.21
CA SER A 531 -5.95 -62.98 -62.68
C SER A 531 -5.04 -64.02 -63.34
N THR A 532 -4.10 -64.61 -62.60
CA THR A 532 -3.12 -65.60 -63.09
C THR A 532 -3.53 -67.05 -62.85
N GLY A 533 -4.78 -67.30 -62.44
CA GLY A 533 -5.35 -68.65 -62.31
C GLY A 533 -5.07 -69.36 -60.98
N GLY A 534 -4.71 -68.62 -59.93
CA GLY A 534 -4.67 -69.16 -58.56
C GLY A 534 -6.08 -69.32 -58.00
N ALA A 535 -6.44 -70.54 -57.58
CA ALA A 535 -7.74 -70.90 -57.00
C ALA A 535 -8.05 -70.16 -55.68
#